data_AF-A0A822DP62-F1
#
_entry.id   AF-A0A822DP62-F1
#
_cell.length_a   1.000
_cell.length_b   1.000
_cell.length_c   1.000
_cell.angle_alpha   90.00
_cell.angle_beta   90.00
_cell.angle_gamma   90.00
#
_symmetry.space_group_name_H-M   'P 1'
#
loop_
_entity.id
_entity.type
_entity.pdbx_description
1 polymer ?
#
loop_
_entity_poly.entity_id
_entity_poly.type
_entity_poly.pdbx_seq_one_letter_code
_entity_poly.pdbx_strand_id
1 'polypeptide(L)'
;PSCIRFTQSAIRPRKQQEIEIKNEHTDISTKRYFTPVSYKDQIQALQQIQTVTLIRQKIKKHNLIIRLTDKGNNFYIGSTVEFQQEAQKFFSDTSAFKELSSNPFNEILDLYFNPKKHKDGIPVRPIESTIRASTRNISKFLDHIIRTIFDKQCRSTT
;
A
#
# COMPACT_ATOMS: atom_id res chain seq x y z
N PRO A 1 -17.46 6.88 56.15
CA PRO A 1 -16.19 6.13 56.05
C PRO A 1 -16.09 5.38 54.71
N SER A 2 -15.39 5.96 53.74
CA SER A 2 -15.12 5.35 52.43
C SER A 2 -13.73 4.72 52.45
N CYS A 3 -13.66 3.41 52.23
CA CYS A 3 -12.41 2.65 52.16
C CYS A 3 -11.98 2.51 50.69
N ILE A 4 -10.81 3.06 50.36
CA ILE A 4 -10.16 2.93 49.06
C ILE A 4 -9.47 1.56 49.02
N ARG A 5 -9.93 0.64 48.16
CA ARG A 5 -9.20 -0.60 47.86
C ARG A 5 -8.10 -0.32 46.84
N PHE A 6 -6.85 -0.35 47.30
CA PHE A 6 -5.70 -0.45 46.40
C PHE A 6 -5.61 -1.89 45.90
N THR A 7 -5.80 -2.09 44.59
CA THR A 7 -5.52 -3.37 43.93
C THR A 7 -4.00 -3.53 43.81
N GLN A 8 -3.45 -4.60 44.38
CA GLN A 8 -2.01 -4.94 44.39
C GLN A 8 -1.44 -5.32 43.00
N SER A 9 -2.07 -4.94 41.89
CA SER A 9 -1.52 -5.17 40.55
C SER A 9 -0.40 -4.19 40.19
N ALA A 10 -0.11 -3.20 41.03
CA ALA A 10 1.00 -2.28 40.86
C ALA A 10 2.29 -2.88 41.45
N ILE A 11 3.31 -3.05 40.60
CA ILE A 11 4.64 -3.62 40.83
C ILE A 11 4.76 -5.10 40.38
N ARG A 12 4.54 -5.35 39.08
CA ARG A 12 5.22 -6.47 38.41
C ARG A 12 6.62 -6.01 37.97
N PRO A 13 7.67 -6.83 38.15
CA PRO A 13 9.00 -6.55 37.62
C PRO A 13 8.96 -6.29 36.11
N ARG A 14 9.58 -5.19 35.65
CA ARG A 14 9.61 -4.81 34.22
C ARG A 14 10.05 -5.94 33.29
N LYS A 15 11.00 -6.77 33.75
CA LYS A 15 11.48 -7.95 32.99
C LYS A 15 10.39 -8.98 32.72
N GLN A 16 9.46 -9.21 33.64
CA GLN A 16 8.33 -10.13 33.43
C GLN A 16 7.31 -9.55 32.44
N GLN A 17 7.04 -8.25 32.51
CA GLN A 17 6.15 -7.58 31.56
C GLN A 17 6.72 -7.61 30.12
N GLU A 18 8.02 -7.38 29.96
CA GLU A 18 8.68 -7.44 28.64
C GLU A 18 8.67 -8.83 28.02
N ILE A 19 8.76 -9.89 28.84
CA ILE A 19 8.69 -11.29 28.36
C ILE A 19 7.26 -11.64 27.94
N GLU A 20 6.24 -11.25 28.71
CA GLU A 20 4.83 -11.45 28.35
C GLU A 20 4.48 -10.73 27.03
N ILE A 21 4.89 -9.46 26.89
CA ILE A 21 4.66 -8.68 25.66
C ILE A 21 5.37 -9.31 24.45
N LYS A 22 6.63 -9.77 24.61
CA LYS A 22 7.36 -10.45 23.53
C LYS A 22 6.69 -11.76 23.12
N ASN A 23 6.22 -12.55 24.08
CA ASN A 23 5.55 -13.82 23.83
C ASN A 23 4.19 -13.61 23.14
N GLU A 24 3.40 -12.62 23.56
CA GLU A 24 2.15 -12.23 22.89
C GLU A 24 2.40 -11.74 21.46
N HIS A 25 3.43 -10.94 21.23
CA HIS A 25 3.79 -10.47 19.88
C HIS A 25 4.21 -11.61 18.95
N THR A 26 4.99 -12.59 19.46
CA THR A 26 5.35 -13.77 18.67
C THR A 26 4.11 -14.60 18.31
N ASP A 27 3.18 -14.79 19.25
CA ASP A 27 1.95 -15.56 19.04
C ASP A 27 0.98 -14.91 18.03
N ILE A 28 0.86 -13.58 18.04
CA ILE A 28 0.03 -12.85 17.07
C ILE A 28 0.64 -12.93 15.66
N SER A 29 1.96 -12.81 15.54
CA SER A 29 2.64 -12.89 14.25
C SER A 29 2.55 -14.30 13.65
N THR A 30 2.77 -15.34 14.45
CA THR A 30 2.71 -16.72 13.95
C THR A 30 1.27 -17.12 13.63
N LYS A 31 0.30 -16.75 14.45
CA LYS A 31 -1.12 -17.07 14.20
C LYS A 31 -1.71 -16.35 13.00
N ARG A 32 -1.29 -15.12 12.66
CA ARG A 32 -1.91 -14.38 11.53
C ARG A 32 -1.27 -14.64 10.17
N TYR A 33 0.03 -14.91 10.14
CA TYR A 33 0.75 -15.07 8.87
C TYR A 33 0.87 -16.52 8.41
N PHE A 34 0.74 -17.50 9.32
CA PHE A 34 0.86 -18.93 8.99
C PHE A 34 -0.46 -19.70 9.04
N THR A 35 -1.59 -19.06 9.38
CA THR A 35 -2.89 -19.72 9.19
C THR A 35 -3.16 -19.89 7.69
N PRO A 36 -3.32 -21.13 7.20
CA PRO A 36 -3.65 -21.36 5.81
C PRO A 36 -4.98 -20.67 5.48
N VAL A 37 -5.03 -20.03 4.30
CA VAL A 37 -6.26 -19.40 3.78
C VAL A 37 -7.36 -20.45 3.73
N SER A 38 -8.56 -20.12 4.20
CA SER A 38 -9.69 -21.04 4.19
C SER A 38 -9.95 -21.57 2.77
N TYR A 39 -10.29 -22.85 2.65
CA TYR A 39 -10.61 -23.45 1.35
C TYR A 39 -11.70 -22.67 0.60
N LYS A 40 -12.70 -22.15 1.32
CA LYS A 40 -13.76 -21.30 0.75
C LYS A 40 -13.19 -20.03 0.11
N ASP A 41 -12.25 -19.37 0.78
CA ASP A 41 -11.63 -18.14 0.30
C ASP A 41 -10.73 -18.42 -0.91
N GLN A 42 -10.05 -19.58 -0.93
CA GLN A 42 -9.26 -20.01 -2.08
C GLN A 42 -10.14 -20.21 -3.33
N ILE A 43 -11.28 -20.89 -3.20
CA ILE A 43 -12.23 -21.09 -4.31
C ILE A 43 -12.80 -19.74 -4.79
N GLN A 44 -13.16 -18.86 -3.85
CA GLN A 44 -13.65 -17.51 -4.19
C GLN A 44 -12.59 -16.70 -4.95
N ALA A 45 -11.32 -16.76 -4.52
CA ALA A 45 -10.23 -16.09 -5.20
C ALA A 45 -10.04 -16.62 -6.63
N LEU A 46 -10.12 -17.93 -6.84
CA LEU A 46 -10.03 -18.54 -8.18
C LEU A 46 -11.16 -18.06 -9.10
N GLN A 47 -12.40 -18.01 -8.60
CA GLN A 47 -13.54 -17.49 -9.35
C GLN A 47 -13.32 -16.01 -9.73
N GLN A 48 -12.88 -15.19 -8.78
CA GLN A 48 -12.56 -13.78 -9.04
C GLN A 48 -11.48 -13.60 -10.10
N ILE A 49 -10.42 -14.41 -10.05
CA ILE A 49 -9.34 -14.40 -11.04
C ILE A 49 -9.88 -14.71 -12.44
N GLN A 50 -10.75 -15.72 -12.55
CA GLN A 50 -11.40 -16.07 -13.82
C GLN A 50 -12.27 -14.92 -14.33
N THR A 51 -13.11 -14.35 -13.47
CA THR A 51 -13.96 -13.20 -13.83
C THR A 51 -13.13 -12.00 -14.30
N VAL A 52 -12.08 -11.64 -13.57
CA VAL A 52 -11.18 -10.54 -13.95
C VAL A 52 -10.49 -10.81 -15.28
N THR A 53 -10.09 -12.06 -15.53
CA THR A 53 -9.46 -12.46 -16.80
C THR A 53 -10.43 -12.28 -17.97
N LEU A 54 -11.68 -12.72 -17.83
CA LEU A 54 -12.71 -12.57 -18.85
C LEU A 54 -13.06 -11.09 -19.09
N ILE A 55 -13.15 -10.29 -18.03
CA ILE A 55 -13.36 -8.84 -18.15
C ILE A 55 -12.23 -8.20 -18.95
N ARG A 56 -10.96 -8.51 -18.62
CA ARG A 56 -9.79 -8.00 -19.35
C ARG A 56 -9.81 -8.40 -20.83
N GLN A 57 -10.19 -9.64 -21.14
CA GLN A 57 -10.32 -10.11 -22.53
C GLN A 57 -11.41 -9.34 -23.27
N LYS A 58 -12.58 -9.13 -22.67
CA LYS A 58 -13.66 -8.34 -23.27
C LYS A 58 -13.25 -6.89 -23.51
N ILE A 59 -12.62 -6.24 -22.52
CA ILE A 59 -12.12 -4.86 -22.66
C ILE A 59 -11.17 -4.75 -23.85
N LYS A 60 -10.20 -5.67 -23.96
CA LYS A 60 -9.25 -5.69 -25.09
C LYS A 60 -9.94 -5.95 -26.42
N LYS A 61 -10.82 -6.96 -26.48
CA LYS A 61 -11.53 -7.35 -27.71
C LYS A 61 -12.37 -6.21 -28.28
N HIS A 62 -13.03 -5.44 -27.41
CA HIS A 62 -13.92 -4.36 -27.80
C HIS A 62 -13.25 -2.97 -27.76
N ASN A 63 -11.93 -2.91 -27.55
CA ASN A 63 -11.16 -1.66 -27.42
C ASN A 63 -11.78 -0.66 -26.43
N LEU A 64 -12.25 -1.17 -25.30
CA LEU A 64 -12.88 -0.37 -24.26
C LEU A 64 -11.84 0.21 -23.31
N ILE A 65 -12.18 1.33 -22.68
CA ILE A 65 -11.39 1.95 -21.62
C ILE A 65 -12.21 2.00 -20.34
N ILE A 66 -11.56 1.72 -19.20
CA ILE A 66 -12.13 1.91 -17.87
C ILE A 66 -11.34 3.00 -17.15
N ARG A 67 -12.02 4.04 -16.68
CA ARG A 67 -11.41 5.15 -15.92
C ARG A 67 -12.21 5.43 -14.67
N LEU A 68 -11.52 5.82 -13.61
CA LEU A 68 -12.16 6.36 -12.41
C LEU A 68 -12.65 7.77 -12.72
N THR A 69 -13.89 8.09 -12.34
CA THR A 69 -14.42 9.45 -12.48
C THR A 69 -14.04 10.30 -11.27
N ASP A 70 -14.03 11.62 -11.44
CA ASP A 70 -13.77 12.59 -10.37
C ASP A 70 -14.89 12.61 -9.32
N LYS A 71 -16.14 12.36 -9.75
CA LYS A 71 -17.34 12.45 -8.91
C LYS A 71 -17.93 11.08 -8.60
N GLY A 72 -17.92 10.76 -7.31
CA GLY A 72 -18.43 9.51 -6.78
C GLY A 72 -17.51 8.34 -7.14
N ASN A 73 -17.60 7.25 -6.37
CA ASN A 73 -16.87 6.00 -6.63
C ASN A 73 -17.42 5.27 -7.88
N ASN A 74 -17.55 5.99 -8.99
CA ASN A 74 -18.06 5.52 -10.27
C ASN A 74 -16.89 5.29 -11.23
N PHE A 75 -17.15 4.45 -12.23
CA PHE A 75 -16.22 4.18 -13.31
C PHE A 75 -16.87 4.53 -14.63
N TYR A 76 -16.15 5.24 -15.47
CA TYR A 76 -16.46 5.37 -16.88
C TYR A 76 -16.02 4.10 -17.60
N ILE A 77 -16.91 3.50 -18.38
CA ILE A 77 -16.63 2.36 -19.26
C ILE A 77 -17.17 2.74 -20.64
N GLY A 78 -16.29 2.88 -21.62
CA GLY A 78 -16.68 3.31 -22.97
C GLY A 78 -15.64 2.93 -24.02
N SER A 79 -15.92 3.26 -25.28
CA SER A 79 -14.97 3.06 -26.37
C SER A 79 -13.76 3.98 -26.21
N THR A 80 -12.57 3.48 -26.53
CA THR A 80 -11.35 4.31 -26.53
C THR A 80 -11.47 5.49 -27.51
N VAL A 81 -12.16 5.29 -28.65
CA VAL A 81 -12.31 6.31 -29.69
C VAL A 81 -13.23 7.44 -29.23
N GLU A 82 -14.40 7.09 -28.69
CA GLU A 82 -15.37 8.06 -28.17
C GLU A 82 -14.76 8.89 -27.04
N PHE A 83 -14.06 8.23 -26.12
CA PHE A 83 -13.37 8.89 -25.02
C PHE A 83 -12.34 9.92 -25.52
N GLN A 84 -11.55 9.57 -26.53
CA GLN A 84 -10.56 10.49 -27.11
C GLN A 84 -11.22 11.69 -27.77
N GLN A 85 -12.32 11.48 -28.51
CA GLN A 85 -13.07 12.55 -29.16
C GLN A 85 -13.68 13.52 -28.13
N GLU A 86 -14.30 12.99 -27.08
CA GLU A 86 -14.85 13.81 -26.00
C GLU A 86 -13.76 14.58 -25.26
N ALA A 87 -12.61 13.95 -24.98
CA ALA A 87 -11.48 14.61 -24.34
C ALA A 87 -10.93 15.75 -25.22
N GLN A 88 -10.73 15.51 -26.52
CA GLN A 88 -10.28 16.53 -27.46
C GLN A 88 -11.25 17.70 -27.57
N LYS A 89 -12.55 17.42 -27.62
CA LYS A 89 -13.59 18.45 -27.61
C LYS A 89 -13.51 19.27 -26.33
N PHE A 90 -13.42 18.63 -25.17
CA PHE A 90 -13.30 19.30 -23.88
C PHE A 90 -12.04 20.19 -23.80
N PHE A 91 -10.90 19.73 -24.31
CA PHE A 91 -9.68 20.54 -24.38
C PHE A 91 -9.80 21.73 -25.33
N SER A 92 -10.59 21.61 -26.40
CA SER A 92 -10.82 22.70 -27.36
C SER A 92 -11.79 23.75 -26.82
N ASP A 93 -12.82 23.30 -26.10
CA ASP A 93 -13.87 24.18 -25.56
C ASP A 93 -13.40 24.97 -24.33
N THR A 94 -12.35 24.52 -23.64
CA THR A 94 -11.87 25.14 -22.41
C THR A 94 -10.45 25.70 -22.53
N SER A 95 -10.28 26.98 -22.23
CA SER A 95 -8.95 27.63 -22.11
C SER A 95 -8.20 27.26 -20.83
N ALA A 96 -8.73 26.30 -20.06
CA ALA A 96 -8.18 25.87 -18.78
C ALA A 96 -6.93 25.00 -18.92
N PHE A 97 -6.65 24.48 -20.12
CA PHE A 97 -5.52 23.58 -20.38
C PHE A 97 -4.48 24.26 -21.25
N LYS A 98 -3.20 24.00 -20.92
CA LYS A 98 -2.04 24.42 -21.71
C LYS A 98 -1.24 23.18 -22.06
N GLU A 99 -1.05 22.94 -23.35
CA GLU A 99 -0.18 21.87 -23.81
C GLU A 99 1.27 22.14 -23.39
N LEU A 100 1.93 21.12 -22.85
CA LEU A 100 3.33 21.18 -22.47
C LEU A 100 4.18 20.67 -23.63
N SER A 101 5.30 21.33 -23.90
CA SER A 101 6.24 20.93 -24.96
C SER A 101 6.95 19.61 -24.68
N SER A 102 6.97 19.16 -23.43
CA SER A 102 7.58 17.90 -23.00
C SER A 102 6.85 17.32 -21.80
N ASN A 103 6.96 16.00 -21.62
CA ASN A 103 6.37 15.31 -20.50
C ASN A 103 7.21 15.57 -19.22
N PRO A 104 6.68 16.26 -18.20
CA PRO A 104 7.44 16.60 -17.00
C PRO A 104 7.82 15.38 -16.14
N PHE A 105 7.26 14.20 -16.44
CA PHE A 105 7.61 12.95 -15.75
C PHE A 105 8.80 12.21 -16.38
N ASN A 106 9.30 12.63 -17.55
CA ASN A 106 10.44 11.99 -18.19
C ASN A 106 11.71 12.09 -17.33
N GLU A 107 11.97 13.24 -16.71
CA GLU A 107 13.13 13.44 -15.81
C GLU A 107 13.04 12.59 -14.53
N ILE A 108 11.82 12.25 -14.12
CA ILE A 108 11.55 11.48 -12.90
C ILE A 108 11.68 9.97 -13.18
N LEU A 109 11.48 9.52 -14.42
CA LEU A 109 11.60 8.12 -14.82
C LEU A 109 13.04 7.59 -14.61
N ASP A 110 14.05 8.41 -14.87
CA ASP A 110 15.46 8.05 -14.69
C ASP A 110 15.84 7.83 -13.20
N LEU A 111 15.14 8.47 -12.27
CA LEU A 111 15.35 8.29 -10.83
C LEU A 111 14.84 6.94 -10.29
N TYR A 112 13.85 6.33 -10.94
CA TYR A 112 13.24 5.09 -10.48
C TYR A 112 13.98 3.82 -10.92
N PHE A 113 14.90 3.93 -11.87
CA PHE A 113 15.67 2.82 -12.42
C PHE A 113 17.17 2.94 -12.16
N ASN A 114 17.58 3.42 -10.99
CA ASN A 114 19.01 3.43 -10.61
C ASN A 114 19.34 2.14 -9.82
N PRO A 115 19.67 1.00 -10.46
CA PRO A 115 20.08 -0.20 -9.74
C PRO A 115 21.35 0.14 -8.95
N LYS A 116 21.30 -0.03 -7.62
CA LYS A 116 22.49 0.10 -6.79
C LYS A 116 23.53 -0.89 -7.30
N LYS A 117 24.75 -0.43 -7.59
CA LYS A 117 25.88 -1.29 -7.95
C LYS A 117 26.07 -2.34 -6.84
N HIS A 118 25.91 -3.61 -7.19
CA HIS A 118 26.02 -4.72 -6.24
C HIS A 118 27.47 -5.22 -6.19
N LYS A 119 27.91 -5.79 -5.06
CA LYS A 119 29.18 -6.53 -4.98
C LYS A 119 29.13 -7.78 -5.87
N ASP A 120 30.25 -8.13 -6.50
CA ASP A 120 30.37 -9.30 -7.36
C ASP A 120 29.98 -10.60 -6.65
N GLY A 121 29.28 -11.48 -7.37
CA GLY A 121 28.86 -12.79 -6.87
C GLY A 121 27.57 -12.83 -6.05
N ILE A 122 26.90 -11.69 -5.83
CA ILE A 122 25.60 -11.66 -5.13
C ILE A 122 24.50 -11.28 -6.13
N PRO A 123 23.42 -12.08 -6.25
CA PRO A 123 22.34 -11.80 -7.18
C PRO A 123 21.68 -10.44 -6.89
N VAL A 124 21.45 -9.67 -7.96
CA VAL A 124 20.81 -8.36 -7.88
C VAL A 124 19.41 -8.53 -7.28
N ARG A 125 19.14 -7.84 -6.17
CA ARG A 125 17.79 -7.77 -5.62
C ARG A 125 16.99 -6.74 -6.41
N PRO A 126 15.78 -7.06 -6.90
CA PRO A 126 14.87 -6.06 -7.42
C PRO A 126 14.62 -5.00 -6.35
N ILE A 127 14.93 -3.74 -6.64
CA ILE A 127 14.54 -2.62 -5.79
C ILE A 127 13.16 -2.20 -6.26
N GLU A 128 12.11 -2.69 -5.60
CA GLU A 128 10.77 -2.14 -5.83
C GLU A 128 10.66 -0.77 -5.17
N SER A 129 10.46 0.26 -5.98
CA SER A 129 10.18 1.61 -5.49
C SER A 129 8.84 1.63 -4.76
N THR A 130 8.88 1.78 -3.43
CA THR A 130 7.67 1.93 -2.60
C THR A 130 7.05 3.32 -2.70
N ILE A 131 7.59 4.23 -3.53
CA ILE A 131 7.15 5.63 -3.64
C ILE A 131 5.70 5.75 -4.16
N ARG A 132 5.14 4.71 -4.78
CA ARG A 132 3.71 4.64 -5.13
C ARG A 132 3.03 3.33 -4.69
N ALA A 133 3.67 2.55 -3.82
CA ALA A 133 3.05 1.35 -3.28
C ALA A 133 1.78 1.74 -2.50
N SER A 134 0.70 0.96 -2.64
CA SER A 134 -0.53 1.14 -1.87
C SER A 134 -0.28 1.14 -0.35
N THR A 135 0.81 0.50 0.07
CA THR A 135 1.26 0.40 1.46
C THR A 135 2.13 1.57 1.93
N ARG A 136 2.56 2.49 1.05
CA ARG A 136 3.50 3.57 1.39
C ARG A 136 3.04 4.43 2.56
N ASN A 137 1.76 4.81 2.57
CA ASN A 137 1.20 5.65 3.62
C ASN A 137 1.15 4.90 4.95
N ILE A 138 0.86 3.60 4.91
CA ILE A 138 0.88 2.72 6.08
C ILE A 138 2.33 2.58 6.60
N SER A 139 3.30 2.38 5.72
CA SER A 139 4.72 2.29 6.11
C SER A 139 5.24 3.58 6.73
N LYS A 140 4.90 4.75 6.18
CA LYS A 140 5.27 6.05 6.77
C LYS A 140 4.64 6.25 8.15
N PHE A 141 3.38 5.86 8.30
CA PHE A 141 2.67 5.94 9.58
C PHE A 141 3.32 5.03 10.63
N LEU A 142 3.64 3.79 10.27
CA LEU A 142 4.34 2.86 11.15
C LEU A 142 5.76 3.35 11.50
N ASP A 143 6.51 3.88 10.54
CA ASP A 143 7.84 4.47 10.79
C ASP A 143 7.76 5.61 11.81
N HIS A 144 6.76 6.48 11.69
CA HIS A 144 6.54 7.57 12.64
C HIS A 144 6.26 7.07 14.06
N ILE A 145 5.41 6.05 14.20
CA ILE A 145 5.10 5.44 15.51
C ILE A 145 6.36 4.79 16.09
N ILE A 146 7.05 3.98 15.30
CA ILE A 146 8.21 3.20 15.76
C ILE A 146 9.36 4.12 16.15
N ARG A 147 9.70 5.14 15.33
CA ARG A 147 10.78 6.09 15.65
C ARG A 147 10.48 6.89 16.90
N THR A 148 9.23 7.31 17.11
CA THR A 148 8.85 8.04 18.32
C THR A 148 9.06 7.20 19.59
N ILE A 149 8.81 5.89 19.53
CA ILE A 149 9.05 4.97 20.63
C ILE A 149 10.55 4.76 20.82
N PHE A 150 11.29 4.55 19.73
CA PHE A 150 12.71 4.30 19.73
C PHE A 150 13.49 5.51 20.29
N ASP A 151 13.19 6.72 19.82
CA ASP A 151 13.82 7.97 20.27
C ASP A 151 13.58 8.23 21.75
N LYS A 152 12.38 7.92 22.26
CA LYS A 152 12.07 8.01 23.71
C LYS A 152 12.91 7.03 24.52
N GLN A 153 13.10 5.81 24.05
CA GLN A 153 13.93 4.82 24.74
C GLN A 153 15.41 5.21 24.71
N CYS A 154 15.94 5.68 23.58
CA CYS A 154 17.31 6.18 23.47
C CYS A 154 17.60 7.35 24.41
N ARG A 155 16.64 8.28 24.58
CA ARG A 155 16.77 9.41 25.53
C ARG A 155 16.75 8.98 27.00
N SER A 156 16.18 7.81 27.31
CA SER A 156 16.13 7.30 28.69
C SER A 156 17.34 6.46 29.08
N THR A 157 18.19 6.11 28.12
CA THR A 157 19.34 5.21 28.28
C THR A 157 20.70 5.91 28.13
N THR A 158 20.70 7.23 27.87
CA THR A 158 21.89 8.10 27.89
C THR A 158 21.72 9.10 29.03
#